data_AF-A0A6J7J1D4-F1
#
_entry.id   AF-A0A6J7J1D4-F1
#
_cell.length_a   1.000
_cell.length_b   1.000
_cell.length_c   1.000
_cell.angle_alpha   90.00
_cell.angle_beta   90.00
_cell.angle_gamma   90.00
#
_symmetry.space_group_name_H-M   'P 1'
#
loop_
_entity.id
_entity.type
_entity.pdbx_description
1 polymer ?
#
loop_
_entity_poly.entity_id
_entity_poly.type
_entity_poly.pdbx_seq_one_letter_code
_entity_poly.pdbx_strand_id
1 'polypeptide(L)'
;MPLLPALIVLLFTFPGVARAAVPADVLVMDESGRVHRVHTPLGTGTELPAPALALALSSTASGGADVRAARAKVRRLRVTDALRTLVKAGSITPADADAARREYLAARRLARRLKGVRRKELLAVLRTADDLATARTLTAPRLKPVMETVRRNAQWWGAKGPVAYGQRLAFEGSALTWQAYPGQGIQIQWLASFARANQLFLAKGRDADLEALIVELVSYATPRAGGIAWESLFRFGGGRPPWVSGLTQGTAIQALARSGARLHTMRWLHVARSALGVFRTAPPTGVRVTTTSPTGEIGAHYLIYSFAPGQRVYNAFLQSLIGLHDYAGIANDPLALGLWLDGERAARREIVQADTGSWSLYQPGILSSLGYHTVLRDFAQGLCLRLNRDRQRAVLELRDITGDPGAVLGDLGRWPDPEPYCLTAQQFTQYLYARRRAAGLPAPSF
;
A
#
# COMPACT_ATOMS: atom_id res chain seq x y z
N MET A 1 -25.60 -4.50 35.31
CA MET A 1 -25.43 -5.05 33.95
C MET A 1 -26.18 -4.15 32.98
N PRO A 2 -25.53 -3.29 32.18
CA PRO A 2 -26.22 -2.59 31.12
C PRO A 2 -26.12 -3.39 29.81
N LEU A 3 -27.27 -3.49 29.15
CA LEU A 3 -27.49 -4.18 27.88
C LEU A 3 -26.63 -3.56 26.76
N LEU A 4 -25.86 -4.39 26.06
CA LEU A 4 -25.29 -4.03 24.76
C LEU A 4 -26.44 -3.73 23.79
N PRO A 5 -26.45 -2.59 23.07
CA PRO A 5 -27.35 -2.44 21.94
C PRO A 5 -26.94 -3.45 20.87
N ALA A 6 -27.91 -4.20 20.38
CA ALA A 6 -27.75 -5.17 19.31
C ALA A 6 -27.13 -4.49 18.08
N LEU A 7 -25.86 -4.77 17.83
CA LEU A 7 -25.17 -4.38 16.62
C LEU A 7 -25.76 -5.22 15.48
N ILE A 8 -26.81 -4.73 14.82
CA ILE A 8 -27.27 -5.29 13.54
C ILE A 8 -26.17 -5.02 12.52
N VAL A 9 -25.22 -5.95 12.42
CA VAL A 9 -24.26 -5.98 11.32
C VAL A 9 -25.02 -6.49 10.11
N LEU A 10 -25.65 -5.57 9.38
CA LEU A 10 -26.04 -5.84 8.01
C LEU A 10 -24.76 -6.20 7.25
N LEU A 11 -24.65 -7.46 6.81
CA LEU A 11 -23.59 -7.96 5.95
C LEU A 11 -23.68 -7.22 4.61
N PHE A 12 -23.04 -6.06 4.53
CA PHE A 12 -22.95 -5.27 3.32
C PHE A 12 -22.10 -6.01 2.30
N THR A 13 -22.71 -6.39 1.17
CA THR A 13 -21.95 -6.64 -0.06
C THR A 13 -21.31 -5.32 -0.46
N PHE A 14 -19.99 -5.20 -0.36
CA PHE A 14 -19.21 -4.08 -0.87
C PHE A 14 -18.76 -4.38 -2.31
N PRO A 15 -19.55 -4.15 -3.37
CA PRO A 15 -19.01 -4.20 -4.71
C PRO A 15 -18.14 -2.94 -4.89
N GLY A 16 -16.89 -3.14 -5.29
CA GLY A 16 -15.95 -2.05 -5.55
C GLY A 16 -14.66 -2.10 -4.73
N VAL A 17 -14.10 -3.30 -4.49
CA VAL A 17 -12.63 -3.41 -4.62
C VAL A 17 -12.36 -3.40 -6.11
N ALA A 18 -11.46 -2.53 -6.58
CA ALA A 18 -11.06 -2.54 -7.98
C ALA A 18 -10.75 -3.98 -8.39
N ARG A 19 -11.44 -4.45 -9.43
CA ARG A 19 -11.25 -5.77 -10.07
C ARG A 19 -9.88 -5.88 -10.76
N ALA A 20 -9.01 -4.88 -10.62
CA ALA A 20 -7.64 -4.86 -11.11
C ALA A 20 -6.70 -5.77 -10.30
N ALA A 21 -7.15 -6.97 -9.97
CA ALA A 21 -6.29 -8.07 -9.60
C ALA A 21 -5.96 -8.78 -10.92
N VAL A 22 -4.83 -8.42 -11.53
CA VAL A 22 -4.34 -9.19 -12.68
C VAL A 22 -3.97 -10.57 -12.16
N PRO A 23 -4.48 -11.67 -12.76
CA PRO A 23 -4.00 -13.00 -12.46
C PRO A 23 -2.49 -13.00 -12.68
N ALA A 24 -1.74 -13.18 -11.60
CA ALA A 24 -0.30 -13.23 -11.66
C ALA A 24 0.13 -14.62 -11.21
N ASP A 25 1.03 -15.20 -11.98
CA ASP A 25 1.70 -16.41 -11.56
C ASP A 25 2.57 -16.08 -10.34
N VAL A 26 2.25 -16.69 -9.21
CA VAL A 26 3.05 -16.58 -8.00
C VAL A 26 4.02 -17.75 -7.97
N LEU A 27 5.31 -17.43 -7.82
CA LEU A 27 6.32 -18.45 -7.58
C LEU A 27 6.35 -18.76 -6.08
N VAL A 28 5.94 -19.97 -5.71
CA VAL A 28 5.92 -20.42 -4.32
C VAL A 28 7.13 -21.30 -4.08
N MET A 29 7.96 -20.91 -3.10
CA MET A 29 9.10 -21.71 -2.66
C MET A 29 8.74 -22.49 -1.40
N ASP A 30 8.86 -23.82 -1.48
CA ASP A 30 8.64 -24.73 -0.35
C ASP A 30 9.86 -24.80 0.60
N GLU A 31 9.71 -25.48 1.73
CA GLU A 31 10.77 -25.66 2.73
C GLU A 31 11.99 -26.41 2.17
N SER A 32 11.78 -27.32 1.21
CA SER A 32 12.85 -28.05 0.51
C SER A 32 13.59 -27.20 -0.53
N GLY A 33 13.10 -25.99 -0.80
CA GLY A 33 13.64 -25.08 -1.81
C GLY A 33 13.20 -25.44 -3.24
N ARG A 34 12.19 -26.29 -3.43
CA ARG A 34 11.53 -26.44 -4.74
C ARG A 34 10.59 -25.27 -4.97
N VAL A 35 10.40 -24.94 -6.25
CA VAL A 35 9.53 -23.83 -6.66
C VAL A 35 8.45 -24.39 -7.55
N HIS A 36 7.21 -24.09 -7.19
CA HIS A 36 6.04 -24.38 -8.00
C HIS A 36 5.32 -23.08 -8.35
N ARG A 37 4.63 -23.10 -9.49
CA ARG A 37 3.87 -21.96 -9.98
C ARG A 37 2.43 -22.13 -9.52
N VAL A 38 1.92 -21.16 -8.79
CA VAL A 38 0.51 -21.11 -8.40
C VAL A 38 -0.16 -19.99 -9.15
N HIS A 39 -1.13 -20.36 -9.99
CA HIS A 39 -2.03 -19.39 -10.58
C HIS A 39 -3.04 -18.97 -9.52
N THR A 40 -3.00 -17.71 -9.10
CA THR A 40 -3.90 -17.23 -8.04
C THR A 40 -5.06 -16.48 -8.68
N PRO A 41 -6.27 -17.06 -8.75
CA PRO A 41 -7.43 -16.40 -9.36
C PRO A 41 -7.88 -15.18 -8.56
N LEU A 42 -7.50 -15.11 -7.27
CA LEU A 42 -7.75 -13.94 -6.43
C LEU A 42 -6.90 -12.73 -6.87
N GLY A 43 -5.85 -12.90 -7.68
CA GLY A 43 -4.96 -11.86 -8.21
C GLY A 43 -4.15 -11.13 -7.12
N THR A 44 -3.00 -10.57 -7.44
CA THR A 44 -2.02 -10.16 -6.40
C THR A 44 -1.99 -8.67 -6.08
N GLY A 45 -3.01 -7.92 -6.50
CA GLY A 45 -3.00 -6.45 -6.46
C GLY A 45 -1.99 -5.82 -7.43
N THR A 46 -2.20 -4.54 -7.74
CA THR A 46 -1.35 -3.74 -8.61
C THR A 46 0.09 -3.63 -8.08
N GLU A 47 1.07 -3.67 -8.98
CA GLU A 47 2.46 -3.35 -8.64
C GLU A 47 2.56 -1.91 -8.12
N LEU A 48 3.53 -1.65 -7.25
CA LEU A 48 3.89 -0.26 -6.95
C LEU A 48 4.33 0.39 -8.26
N PRO A 49 3.68 1.46 -8.72
CA PRO A 49 4.14 2.19 -9.88
C PRO A 49 5.60 2.60 -9.73
N ALA A 50 6.35 2.74 -10.81
CA ALA A 50 7.60 3.50 -10.72
C ALA A 50 7.23 4.99 -10.62
N PRO A 51 7.87 5.79 -9.74
CA PRO A 51 7.68 7.24 -9.74
C PRO A 51 8.08 7.82 -11.11
N ALA A 52 7.43 8.88 -11.58
CA ALA A 52 7.60 9.40 -12.95
C ALA A 52 9.06 9.70 -13.34
N LEU A 53 9.91 10.11 -12.38
CA LEU A 53 11.36 10.30 -12.61
C LEU A 53 12.12 8.99 -12.89
N ALA A 54 11.63 7.82 -12.47
CA ALA A 54 12.23 6.52 -12.78
C ALA A 54 11.94 6.07 -14.22
N LEU A 55 10.86 6.55 -14.85
CA LEU A 55 10.57 6.29 -16.27
C LEU A 55 11.55 7.04 -17.21
N ALA A 56 12.06 8.21 -16.78
CA ALA A 56 13.06 8.97 -17.54
C ALA A 56 14.50 8.44 -17.37
N LEU A 57 14.80 7.71 -16.28
CA LEU A 57 16.14 7.20 -15.97
C LEU A 57 16.36 5.73 -16.36
N SER A 58 15.36 5.11 -16.99
CA SER A 58 15.46 3.70 -17.45
C SER A 58 16.15 3.56 -18.82
N SER A 59 16.57 4.66 -19.46
CA SER A 59 17.25 4.65 -20.77
C SER A 59 18.67 5.24 -20.78
N THR A 60 19.24 5.69 -19.66
CA THR A 60 20.64 6.15 -19.60
C THR A 60 21.34 5.70 -18.32
N ALA A 61 21.60 4.39 -18.22
CA ALA A 61 22.64 3.89 -17.34
C ALA A 61 24.03 4.17 -17.95
N SER A 62 24.47 5.42 -17.95
CA SER A 62 25.87 5.79 -18.21
C SER A 62 26.15 7.24 -17.83
N GLY A 63 27.12 7.45 -16.93
CA GLY A 63 27.83 8.73 -16.80
C GLY A 63 27.44 9.58 -15.60
N GLY A 64 28.38 9.71 -14.66
CA GLY A 64 28.29 10.60 -13.51
C GLY A 64 29.51 10.45 -12.61
N ALA A 65 30.70 10.66 -13.21
CA ALA A 65 31.94 10.81 -12.48
C ALA A 65 31.94 12.13 -11.69
N ASP A 66 32.64 12.07 -10.55
CA ASP A 66 33.14 13.16 -9.72
C ASP A 66 32.18 14.17 -9.08
N VAL A 67 31.77 13.82 -7.85
CA VAL A 67 31.86 14.75 -6.72
C VAL A 67 32.80 14.14 -5.68
N ARG A 68 34.11 14.19 -5.95
CA ARG A 68 35.14 14.06 -4.90
C ARG A 68 35.23 15.38 -4.14
N ALA A 69 34.29 15.58 -3.22
CA ALA A 69 34.41 16.60 -2.17
C ALA A 69 34.53 15.87 -0.82
N ALA A 70 35.54 16.27 -0.05
CA ALA A 70 36.01 15.64 1.18
C ALA A 70 34.89 15.18 2.13
N ARG A 71 34.55 13.89 2.08
CA ARG A 71 33.76 13.25 3.14
C ARG A 71 34.73 12.73 4.17
N ALA A 72 34.64 13.27 5.39
CA ALA A 72 35.12 12.56 6.58
C ALA A 72 34.70 11.09 6.46
N LYS A 73 35.62 10.16 6.74
CA LYS A 73 35.45 8.71 6.56
C LYS A 73 34.41 8.20 7.58
N VAL A 74 33.12 8.49 7.35
CA VAL A 74 32.03 8.08 8.23
C VAL A 74 32.12 6.56 8.36
N ARG A 75 32.35 6.10 9.59
CA ARG A 75 32.44 4.67 9.89
C ARG A 75 31.12 4.01 9.49
N ARG A 76 31.14 3.21 8.44
CA ARG A 76 29.98 2.39 8.04
C ARG A 76 29.72 1.36 9.13
N LEU A 77 28.56 1.48 9.77
CA LEU A 77 28.10 0.50 10.74
C LEU A 77 27.48 -0.68 9.99
N ARG A 78 27.68 -1.88 10.51
CA ARG A 78 27.00 -3.08 10.04
C ARG A 78 25.81 -3.40 10.91
N VAL A 79 24.94 -4.28 10.44
CA VAL A 79 23.86 -4.87 11.26
C VAL A 79 24.40 -5.37 12.60
N THR A 80 25.56 -6.02 12.63
CA THR A 80 26.18 -6.51 13.88
C THR A 80 26.54 -5.42 14.89
N ASP A 81 26.81 -4.19 14.42
CA ASP A 81 27.07 -3.06 15.30
C ASP A 81 25.76 -2.53 15.88
N ALA A 82 24.73 -2.39 15.03
CA ALA A 82 23.40 -1.98 15.45
C ALA A 82 22.79 -2.95 16.47
N LEU A 83 22.95 -4.26 16.28
CA LEU A 83 22.47 -5.27 17.24
C LEU A 83 23.10 -5.08 18.63
N ARG A 84 24.41 -4.82 18.71
CA ARG A 84 25.07 -4.52 19.99
C ARG A 84 24.52 -3.26 20.65
N THR A 85 24.24 -2.23 19.86
CA THR A 85 23.61 -0.99 20.35
C THR A 85 22.20 -1.26 20.88
N LEU A 86 21.39 -2.05 20.17
CA LEU A 86 20.02 -2.38 20.58
C LEU A 86 19.98 -3.22 21.88
N VAL A 87 20.90 -4.18 22.03
CA VAL A 87 21.04 -4.96 23.29
C VAL A 87 21.48 -4.05 24.42
N LYS A 88 22.50 -3.21 24.21
CA LYS A 88 22.97 -2.26 25.23
C LYS A 88 21.86 -1.30 25.67
N ALA A 89 20.96 -0.93 24.77
CA ALA A 89 19.80 -0.08 25.05
C ALA A 89 18.61 -0.84 25.66
N GLY A 90 18.71 -2.16 25.90
CA GLY A 90 17.61 -2.99 26.39
C GLY A 90 16.42 -3.11 25.42
N SER A 91 16.60 -2.70 24.16
CA SER A 91 15.52 -2.66 23.17
C SER A 91 15.23 -4.02 22.51
N ILE A 92 16.17 -4.96 22.60
CA ILE A 92 16.03 -6.36 22.19
C ILE A 92 16.77 -7.25 23.19
N THR A 93 16.38 -8.52 23.29
CA THR A 93 17.09 -9.49 24.14
C THR A 93 18.43 -9.90 23.50
N PRO A 94 19.42 -10.36 24.30
CA PRO A 94 20.64 -10.95 23.75
C PRO A 94 20.36 -12.14 22.81
N ALA A 95 19.34 -12.96 23.13
CA ALA A 95 18.95 -14.10 22.32
C ALA A 95 18.44 -13.68 20.92
N ASP A 96 17.59 -12.65 20.85
CA ASP A 96 17.10 -12.10 19.58
C ASP A 96 18.25 -11.52 18.75
N ALA A 97 19.17 -10.81 19.41
CA ALA A 97 20.35 -10.25 18.75
C ALA A 97 21.27 -11.34 18.18
N ASP A 98 21.48 -12.42 18.92
CA ASP A 98 22.30 -13.54 18.47
C ASP A 98 21.64 -14.30 17.32
N ALA A 99 20.32 -14.50 17.35
CA ALA A 99 19.57 -15.09 16.24
C ALA A 99 19.72 -14.24 14.96
N ALA A 100 19.44 -12.93 15.04
CA ALA A 100 19.58 -12.00 13.92
C ALA A 100 21.02 -11.94 13.40
N ARG A 101 22.01 -11.95 14.31
CA ARG A 101 23.44 -11.96 13.95
C ARG A 101 23.81 -13.24 13.20
N ARG A 102 23.40 -14.42 13.67
CA ARG A 102 23.68 -15.70 13.02
C ARG A 102 23.13 -15.72 11.60
N GLU A 103 21.89 -15.28 11.44
CA GLU A 103 21.19 -15.21 10.16
C GLU A 103 21.88 -14.26 9.17
N TYR A 104 22.13 -13.02 9.58
CA TYR A 104 22.83 -12.04 8.74
C TYR A 104 24.23 -12.51 8.34
N LEU A 105 24.99 -13.11 9.26
CA LEU A 105 26.33 -13.64 8.94
C LEU A 105 26.26 -14.87 8.02
N ALA A 106 25.24 -15.72 8.15
CA ALA A 106 25.01 -16.84 7.24
C ALA A 106 24.73 -16.36 5.82
N ALA A 107 23.84 -15.39 5.65
CA ALA A 107 23.55 -14.75 4.36
C ALA A 107 24.82 -14.12 3.74
N ARG A 108 25.66 -13.46 4.55
CA ARG A 108 26.96 -12.93 4.08
C ARG A 108 27.92 -14.02 3.61
N ARG A 109 28.01 -15.14 4.32
CA ARG A 109 28.85 -16.28 3.90
C ARG A 109 28.34 -16.88 2.61
N LEU A 110 27.02 -17.06 2.48
CA LEU A 110 26.38 -17.51 1.25
C LEU A 110 26.71 -16.59 0.08
N ALA A 111 26.55 -15.27 0.24
CA ALA A 111 26.85 -14.29 -0.80
C ALA A 111 28.28 -14.33 -1.34
N ARG A 112 29.27 -14.79 -0.53
CA ARG A 112 30.66 -14.98 -0.99
C ARG A 112 30.83 -16.19 -1.91
N ARG A 113 29.97 -17.20 -1.77
CA ARG A 113 29.99 -18.45 -2.57
C ARG A 113 29.16 -18.33 -3.85
N LEU A 114 28.14 -17.48 -3.85
CA LEU A 114 27.32 -17.21 -5.03
C LEU A 114 28.12 -16.50 -6.13
N LYS A 115 27.66 -16.60 -7.38
CA LYS A 115 28.22 -15.89 -8.54
C LYS A 115 27.10 -15.15 -9.29
N GLY A 116 27.49 -14.25 -10.21
CA GLY A 116 26.56 -13.57 -11.12
C GLY A 116 25.45 -12.77 -10.42
N VAL A 117 24.26 -12.80 -11.01
CA VAL A 117 23.06 -12.07 -10.55
C VAL A 117 22.69 -12.44 -9.11
N ARG A 118 22.70 -13.73 -8.76
CA ARG A 118 22.39 -14.22 -7.41
C ARG A 118 23.25 -13.56 -6.34
N ARG A 119 24.56 -13.42 -6.59
CA ARG A 119 25.47 -12.69 -5.69
C ARG A 119 25.15 -11.20 -5.64
N LYS A 120 24.89 -10.57 -6.79
CA LYS A 120 24.59 -9.13 -6.86
C LYS A 120 23.33 -8.76 -6.07
N GLU A 121 22.26 -9.53 -6.23
CA GLU A 121 20.98 -9.31 -5.55
C GLU A 121 21.08 -9.54 -4.03
N LEU A 122 21.68 -10.66 -3.58
CA LEU A 122 21.85 -10.90 -2.14
C LEU A 122 22.76 -9.86 -1.49
N LEU A 123 23.83 -9.42 -2.17
CA LEU A 123 24.67 -8.33 -1.67
C LEU A 123 23.92 -6.99 -1.64
N ALA A 124 22.96 -6.75 -2.53
CA ALA A 124 22.13 -5.54 -2.48
C ALA A 124 21.28 -5.49 -1.22
N VAL A 125 20.62 -6.61 -0.88
CA VAL A 125 19.80 -6.74 0.34
C VAL A 125 20.66 -6.53 1.59
N LEU A 126 21.83 -7.15 1.65
CA LEU A 126 22.77 -6.99 2.76
C LEU A 126 23.27 -5.53 2.88
N ARG A 127 23.53 -4.85 1.76
CA ARG A 127 23.89 -3.43 1.76
C ARG A 127 22.76 -2.55 2.28
N THR A 128 21.51 -2.82 1.89
CA THR A 128 20.35 -2.09 2.41
C THR A 128 20.23 -2.24 3.93
N ALA A 129 20.45 -3.44 4.47
CA ALA A 129 20.45 -3.66 5.92
C ALA A 129 21.60 -2.91 6.63
N ASP A 130 22.80 -2.90 6.05
CA ASP A 130 23.95 -2.12 6.57
C ASP A 130 23.74 -0.60 6.44
N ASP A 131 23.07 -0.14 5.39
CA ASP A 131 22.71 1.27 5.20
C ASP A 131 21.74 1.73 6.30
N LEU A 132 20.75 0.92 6.67
CA LEU A 132 19.85 1.19 7.79
C LEU A 132 20.60 1.24 9.13
N ALA A 133 21.56 0.33 9.34
CA ALA A 133 22.42 0.35 10.52
C ALA A 133 23.29 1.62 10.57
N THR A 134 23.90 1.98 9.43
CA THR A 134 24.74 3.18 9.30
C THR A 134 23.92 4.47 9.52
N ALA A 135 22.70 4.52 8.99
CA ALA A 135 21.78 5.63 9.19
C ALA A 135 21.14 5.67 10.59
N ARG A 136 21.44 4.68 11.45
CA ARG A 136 20.81 4.50 12.78
C ARG A 136 19.28 4.40 12.71
N THR A 137 18.76 3.90 11.59
CA THR A 137 17.33 3.67 11.39
C THR A 137 16.94 2.20 11.56
N LEU A 138 17.91 1.29 11.70
CA LEU A 138 17.67 -0.08 12.14
C LEU A 138 17.35 -0.10 13.65
N THR A 139 16.07 0.04 13.98
CA THR A 139 15.51 0.01 15.34
C THR A 139 14.97 -1.37 15.69
N ALA A 140 14.66 -1.63 16.95
CA ALA A 140 14.09 -2.91 17.39
C ALA A 140 12.81 -3.29 16.60
N PRO A 141 11.81 -2.41 16.39
CA PRO A 141 10.63 -2.74 15.58
C PRO A 141 10.94 -3.05 14.10
N ARG A 142 12.04 -2.53 13.56
CA ARG A 142 12.46 -2.78 12.18
C ARG A 142 13.33 -4.03 12.04
N LEU A 143 13.81 -4.61 13.13
CA LEU A 143 14.70 -5.77 13.05
C LEU A 143 14.02 -6.95 12.38
N LYS A 144 12.77 -7.24 12.74
CA LYS A 144 11.98 -8.35 12.17
C LYS A 144 11.81 -8.23 10.64
N PRO A 145 11.27 -7.14 10.05
CA PRO A 145 11.15 -7.03 8.59
C PRO A 145 12.49 -7.06 7.86
N VAL A 146 13.56 -6.48 8.42
CA VAL A 146 14.88 -6.48 7.79
C VAL A 146 15.49 -7.88 7.78
N MET A 147 15.47 -8.59 8.91
CA MET A 147 16.02 -9.95 8.99
C MET A 147 15.20 -10.91 8.15
N GLU A 148 13.86 -10.85 8.18
CA GLU A 148 13.01 -11.67 7.32
C GLU A 148 13.33 -11.45 5.83
N THR A 149 13.56 -10.21 5.41
CA THR A 149 13.99 -9.90 4.05
C THR A 149 15.36 -10.52 3.73
N VAL A 150 16.33 -10.44 4.65
CA VAL A 150 17.63 -11.11 4.50
C VAL A 150 17.45 -12.64 4.37
N ARG A 151 16.59 -13.24 5.21
CA ARG A 151 16.27 -14.68 5.20
C ARG A 151 15.77 -15.16 3.85
N ARG A 152 14.70 -14.53 3.36
CA ARG A 152 14.00 -14.97 2.15
C ARG A 152 14.85 -14.76 0.91
N ASN A 153 15.67 -13.72 0.90
CA ASN A 153 16.68 -13.53 -0.14
C ASN A 153 17.79 -14.58 -0.07
N ALA A 154 18.30 -14.91 1.12
CA ALA A 154 19.28 -15.98 1.26
C ALA A 154 18.70 -17.34 0.83
N GLN A 155 17.46 -17.63 1.18
CA GLN A 155 16.72 -18.82 0.75
C GLN A 155 16.59 -18.86 -0.77
N TRP A 156 16.03 -17.82 -1.39
CA TRP A 156 15.81 -17.77 -2.84
C TRP A 156 17.12 -17.79 -3.62
N TRP A 157 18.02 -16.83 -3.38
CA TRP A 157 19.28 -16.71 -4.11
C TRP A 157 20.27 -17.82 -3.76
N GLY A 158 20.04 -18.59 -2.69
CA GLY A 158 20.79 -19.79 -2.33
C GLY A 158 20.40 -21.01 -3.17
N ALA A 159 19.18 -21.09 -3.67
CA ALA A 159 18.65 -22.24 -4.39
C ALA A 159 18.26 -21.97 -5.86
N LYS A 160 17.86 -20.74 -6.20
CA LYS A 160 17.20 -20.42 -7.47
C LYS A 160 17.87 -19.30 -8.25
N GLY A 161 17.49 -19.22 -9.52
CA GLY A 161 18.01 -18.28 -10.50
C GLY A 161 17.35 -16.90 -10.44
N PRO A 162 17.71 -16.01 -11.37
CA PRO A 162 17.13 -14.68 -11.54
C PRO A 162 15.59 -14.72 -11.59
N VAL A 163 14.97 -13.68 -11.06
CA VAL A 163 13.53 -13.41 -11.19
C VAL A 163 13.34 -12.05 -11.84
N ALA A 164 12.34 -11.95 -12.72
CA ALA A 164 12.03 -10.73 -13.43
C ALA A 164 11.54 -9.64 -12.48
N TYR A 165 11.71 -8.36 -12.87
CA TYR A 165 11.05 -7.25 -12.18
C TYR A 165 9.54 -7.51 -12.07
N GLY A 166 8.95 -7.21 -10.92
CA GLY A 166 7.50 -7.35 -10.74
C GLY A 166 7.04 -8.75 -10.34
N GLN A 167 7.85 -9.78 -10.60
CA GLN A 167 7.52 -11.16 -10.29
C GLN A 167 7.11 -11.33 -8.83
N ARG A 168 5.90 -11.86 -8.62
CA ARG A 168 5.34 -12.19 -7.31
C ARG A 168 5.92 -13.50 -6.80
N LEU A 169 6.26 -13.53 -5.52
CA LEU A 169 6.74 -14.72 -4.85
C LEU A 169 5.98 -14.92 -3.53
N ALA A 170 5.93 -16.18 -3.11
CA ALA A 170 5.52 -16.57 -1.76
C ALA A 170 6.52 -17.60 -1.23
N PHE A 171 6.58 -17.72 0.09
CA PHE A 171 7.40 -18.71 0.75
C PHE A 171 6.51 -19.50 1.70
N GLU A 172 6.65 -20.82 1.69
CA GLU A 172 5.93 -21.70 2.61
C GLU A 172 6.15 -21.26 4.07
N GLY A 173 5.09 -21.43 4.87
CA GLY A 173 5.02 -20.93 6.24
C GLY A 173 4.82 -19.41 6.38
N SER A 174 4.59 -18.67 5.29
CA SER A 174 4.25 -17.25 5.32
C SER A 174 3.12 -16.94 4.34
N ALA A 175 2.16 -16.12 4.78
CA ALA A 175 1.07 -15.62 3.94
C ALA A 175 1.44 -14.31 3.23
N LEU A 176 2.61 -13.72 3.52
CA LEU A 176 3.07 -12.49 2.89
C LEU A 176 3.32 -12.66 1.39
N THR A 177 2.97 -11.62 0.64
CA THR A 177 3.35 -11.48 -0.76
C THR A 177 4.69 -10.79 -0.88
N TRP A 178 5.58 -11.37 -1.67
CA TRP A 178 6.90 -10.84 -1.99
C TRP A 178 6.97 -10.41 -3.45
N GLN A 179 7.88 -9.50 -3.77
CA GLN A 179 8.11 -9.04 -5.14
C GLN A 179 9.59 -8.83 -5.42
N ALA A 180 10.02 -9.22 -6.62
CA ALA A 180 11.37 -8.97 -7.09
C ALA A 180 11.55 -7.53 -7.59
N TYR A 181 12.59 -6.86 -7.08
CA TYR A 181 13.04 -5.55 -7.50
C TYR A 181 14.54 -5.65 -7.83
N PRO A 182 14.94 -5.76 -9.11
CA PRO A 182 16.34 -5.90 -9.49
C PRO A 182 17.23 -4.82 -8.89
N GLY A 183 18.37 -5.22 -8.35
CA GLY A 183 19.28 -4.35 -7.60
C GLY A 183 18.83 -4.02 -6.18
N GLN A 184 17.65 -4.48 -5.74
CA GLN A 184 17.16 -4.42 -4.37
C GLN A 184 16.83 -5.82 -3.81
N GLY A 185 16.92 -6.89 -4.62
CA GLY A 185 16.49 -8.23 -4.25
C GLY A 185 14.98 -8.43 -4.20
N ILE A 186 14.54 -9.44 -3.46
CA ILE A 186 13.13 -9.77 -3.22
C ILE A 186 12.67 -9.02 -1.97
N GLN A 187 11.62 -8.21 -2.08
CA GLN A 187 11.15 -7.35 -1.00
C GLN A 187 9.75 -7.75 -0.56
N ILE A 188 9.42 -7.52 0.71
CA ILE A 188 8.04 -7.66 1.18
C ILE A 188 7.19 -6.65 0.43
N GLN A 189 6.09 -7.10 -0.17
CA GLN A 189 5.19 -6.24 -0.89
C GLN A 189 3.90 -6.06 -0.08
N TRP A 190 3.89 -5.00 0.71
CA TRP A 190 2.81 -4.68 1.64
C TRP A 190 1.46 -4.45 0.95
N LEU A 191 1.43 -3.66 -0.13
CA LEU A 191 0.21 -3.36 -0.87
C LEU A 191 -0.48 -4.65 -1.37
N ALA A 192 0.28 -5.57 -1.94
CA ALA A 192 -0.17 -6.85 -2.46
C ALA A 192 -0.62 -7.79 -1.35
N SER A 193 0.06 -7.76 -0.20
CA SER A 193 -0.34 -8.55 0.96
C SER A 193 -1.67 -8.05 1.54
N PHE A 194 -1.87 -6.73 1.63
CA PHE A 194 -3.17 -6.17 2.05
C PHE A 194 -4.26 -6.29 0.98
N ALA A 195 -3.91 -6.23 -0.30
CA ALA A 195 -4.83 -6.52 -1.40
C ALA A 195 -5.34 -7.97 -1.30
N ARG A 196 -4.43 -8.93 -1.03
CA ARG A 196 -4.78 -10.32 -0.76
C ARG A 196 -5.72 -10.45 0.44
N ALA A 197 -5.47 -9.74 1.55
CA ALA A 197 -6.38 -9.74 2.69
C ALA A 197 -7.79 -9.22 2.31
N ASN A 198 -7.87 -8.13 1.54
CA ASN A 198 -9.14 -7.63 1.03
C ASN A 198 -9.87 -8.61 0.11
N GLN A 199 -9.14 -9.43 -0.67
CA GLN A 199 -9.75 -10.47 -1.51
C GLN A 199 -10.20 -11.68 -0.70
N LEU A 200 -9.45 -12.08 0.33
CA LEU A 200 -9.85 -13.15 1.24
C LEU A 200 -11.16 -12.78 1.96
N PHE A 201 -11.34 -11.51 2.34
CA PHE A 201 -12.62 -11.01 2.86
C PHE A 201 -13.79 -11.16 1.87
N LEU A 202 -13.56 -10.96 0.57
CA LEU A 202 -14.59 -11.12 -0.46
C LEU A 202 -14.88 -12.59 -0.80
N ALA A 203 -13.96 -13.50 -0.50
CA ALA A 203 -14.09 -14.92 -0.79
C ALA A 203 -14.83 -15.66 0.33
N LYS A 204 -15.76 -16.55 -0.03
CA LYS A 204 -16.47 -17.39 0.94
C LYS A 204 -15.52 -18.44 1.55
N GLY A 205 -15.63 -18.69 2.85
CA GLY A 205 -14.93 -19.78 3.54
C GLY A 205 -13.43 -19.58 3.74
N ARG A 206 -12.93 -18.33 3.70
CA ARG A 206 -11.49 -18.00 3.80
C ARG A 206 -11.11 -17.27 5.09
N ASP A 207 -11.92 -17.37 6.13
CA ASP A 207 -11.75 -16.61 7.37
C ASP A 207 -10.46 -16.96 8.11
N ALA A 208 -10.07 -18.25 8.14
CA ALA A 208 -8.81 -18.69 8.73
C ALA A 208 -7.58 -18.13 7.99
N ASP A 209 -7.62 -18.09 6.66
CA ASP A 209 -6.53 -17.52 5.85
C ASP A 209 -6.44 -16.00 6.01
N LEU A 210 -7.60 -15.34 6.11
CA LEU A 210 -7.68 -13.90 6.39
C LEU A 210 -7.06 -13.59 7.75
N GLU A 211 -7.45 -14.33 8.79
CA GLU A 211 -6.93 -14.13 10.14
C GLU A 211 -5.42 -14.38 10.20
N ALA A 212 -4.94 -15.49 9.64
CA ALA A 212 -3.52 -15.82 9.60
C ALA A 212 -2.70 -14.71 8.92
N LEU A 213 -3.17 -14.21 7.77
CA LEU A 213 -2.50 -13.14 7.04
C LEU A 213 -2.50 -11.82 7.82
N ILE A 214 -3.62 -11.44 8.46
CA ILE A 214 -3.71 -10.20 9.23
C ILE A 214 -2.82 -10.26 10.48
N VAL A 215 -2.82 -11.38 11.20
CA VAL A 215 -1.92 -11.61 12.35
C VAL A 215 -0.46 -11.44 11.92
N GLU A 216 -0.07 -12.06 10.81
CA GLU A 216 1.28 -11.92 10.27
C GLU A 216 1.57 -10.45 9.91
N LEU A 217 0.71 -9.79 9.13
CA LEU A 217 0.90 -8.40 8.71
C LEU A 217 1.04 -7.43 9.88
N VAL A 218 0.19 -7.54 10.90
CA VAL A 218 0.25 -6.67 12.09
C VAL A 218 1.55 -6.87 12.87
N SER A 219 2.11 -8.08 12.85
CA SER A 219 3.38 -8.37 13.52
C SER A 219 4.61 -7.69 12.88
N TYR A 220 4.46 -7.07 11.69
CA TYR A 220 5.49 -6.29 11.02
C TYR A 220 5.28 -4.77 11.11
N ALA A 221 4.22 -4.32 11.79
CA ALA A 221 3.95 -2.90 11.94
C ALA A 221 5.05 -2.20 12.75
N THR A 222 5.44 -0.99 12.32
CA THR A 222 6.50 -0.20 12.95
C THR A 222 5.96 1.12 13.48
N PRO A 223 6.44 1.62 14.64
CA PRO A 223 6.05 2.95 15.13
C PRO A 223 6.42 4.04 14.14
N ARG A 224 5.45 4.86 13.74
CA ARG A 224 5.64 5.96 12.80
C ARG A 224 4.50 6.97 12.89
N ALA A 225 4.81 8.26 12.74
CA ALA A 225 3.80 9.32 12.63
C ALA A 225 2.80 9.35 13.80
N GLY A 226 3.27 9.10 15.03
CA GLY A 226 2.43 9.02 16.23
C GLY A 226 1.55 7.77 16.33
N GLY A 227 1.74 6.79 15.44
CA GLY A 227 0.99 5.54 15.38
C GLY A 227 1.85 4.42 14.80
N ILE A 228 1.30 3.64 13.86
CA ILE A 228 2.01 2.55 13.18
C ILE A 228 2.00 2.67 11.65
N ALA A 229 2.95 2.02 10.99
CA ALA A 229 3.00 1.89 9.55
C ALA A 229 3.69 0.60 9.07
N TRP A 230 3.40 0.23 7.82
CA TRP A 230 4.12 -0.80 7.07
C TRP A 230 5.14 -0.13 6.15
N GLU A 231 6.36 -0.05 6.65
CA GLU A 231 7.45 0.67 5.98
C GLU A 231 8.09 -0.15 4.87
N SER A 232 8.35 0.48 3.74
CA SER A 232 9.23 -0.07 2.72
C SER A 232 10.68 0.25 3.10
N LEU A 233 11.48 -0.81 3.24
CA LEU A 233 12.84 -0.75 3.79
C LEU A 233 13.94 -0.85 2.73
N PHE A 234 13.62 -0.60 1.46
CA PHE A 234 14.53 -0.60 0.33
C PHE A 234 14.49 0.72 -0.45
N ARG A 235 15.48 0.95 -1.33
CA ARG A 235 15.52 2.15 -2.18
C ARG A 235 14.57 1.97 -3.35
N PHE A 236 13.80 3.00 -3.66
CA PHE A 236 12.85 2.94 -4.76
C PHE A 236 12.69 4.31 -5.41
N GLY A 237 12.95 4.38 -6.72
CA GLY A 237 12.70 5.57 -7.53
C GLY A 237 13.26 6.88 -6.95
N GLY A 238 14.51 6.84 -6.48
CA GLY A 238 15.20 7.95 -5.84
C GLY A 238 15.00 8.07 -4.33
N GLY A 239 13.95 7.45 -3.77
CA GLY A 239 13.67 7.40 -2.33
C GLY A 239 14.66 6.54 -1.55
N ARG A 240 14.96 6.98 -0.32
CA ARG A 240 15.75 6.20 0.66
C ARG A 240 14.82 5.59 1.70
N PRO A 241 15.07 4.33 2.12
CA PRO A 241 14.31 3.75 3.22
C PRO A 241 14.69 4.39 4.59
N PRO A 242 13.78 4.36 5.57
CA PRO A 242 12.41 3.85 5.49
C PRO A 242 11.43 4.88 4.89
N TRP A 243 10.51 4.41 4.05
CA TRP A 243 9.42 5.23 3.52
C TRP A 243 8.08 4.51 3.57
N VAL A 244 6.98 5.26 3.50
CA VAL A 244 5.61 4.74 3.53
C VAL A 244 4.82 5.21 2.32
N SER A 245 3.70 4.53 2.07
CA SER A 245 2.81 4.81 0.96
C SER A 245 1.38 4.99 1.41
N GLY A 246 0.73 6.08 1.00
CA GLY A 246 -0.69 6.32 1.29
C GLY A 246 -1.59 5.26 0.66
N LEU A 247 -1.21 4.74 -0.51
CA LEU A 247 -1.87 3.61 -1.18
C LEU A 247 -1.80 2.34 -0.32
N THR A 248 -0.60 1.97 0.17
CA THR A 248 -0.43 0.82 1.06
C THR A 248 -1.20 1.01 2.37
N GLN A 249 -1.04 2.16 3.03
CA GLN A 249 -1.68 2.43 4.32
C GLN A 249 -3.21 2.44 4.21
N GLY A 250 -3.76 2.99 3.12
CA GLY A 250 -5.21 3.02 2.87
C GLY A 250 -5.76 1.61 2.64
N THR A 251 -5.06 0.82 1.83
CA THR A 251 -5.41 -0.59 1.61
C THR A 251 -5.30 -1.42 2.89
N ALA A 252 -4.36 -1.08 3.77
CA ALA A 252 -4.16 -1.74 5.06
C ALA A 252 -5.29 -1.45 6.05
N ILE A 253 -5.67 -0.18 6.25
CA ILE A 253 -6.78 0.15 7.16
C ILE A 253 -8.11 -0.42 6.64
N GLN A 254 -8.30 -0.49 5.33
CA GLN A 254 -9.46 -1.16 4.72
C GLN A 254 -9.49 -2.66 5.05
N ALA A 255 -8.37 -3.36 4.86
CA ALA A 255 -8.26 -4.79 5.14
C ALA A 255 -8.47 -5.08 6.63
N LEU A 256 -7.90 -4.27 7.51
CA LEU A 256 -8.05 -4.39 8.96
C LEU A 256 -9.49 -4.10 9.41
N ALA A 257 -10.14 -3.08 8.84
CA ALA A 257 -11.55 -2.77 9.11
C ALA A 257 -12.44 -3.97 8.78
N ARG A 258 -12.30 -4.48 7.55
CA ARG A 258 -13.03 -5.63 7.04
C ARG A 258 -12.78 -6.88 7.86
N SER A 259 -11.54 -7.10 8.29
CA SER A 259 -11.18 -8.24 9.14
C SER A 259 -11.82 -8.11 10.52
N GLY A 260 -11.83 -6.91 11.12
CA GLY A 260 -12.51 -6.66 12.39
C GLY A 260 -14.01 -6.93 12.30
N ALA A 261 -14.64 -6.48 11.21
CA ALA A 261 -16.06 -6.75 10.94
C ALA A 261 -16.35 -8.23 10.68
N ARG A 262 -15.56 -8.90 9.83
CA ARG A 262 -15.75 -10.30 9.41
C ARG A 262 -15.48 -11.30 10.53
N LEU A 263 -14.43 -11.06 11.31
CA LEU A 263 -13.99 -11.95 12.40
C LEU A 263 -14.55 -11.50 13.76
N HIS A 264 -15.44 -10.51 13.78
CA HIS A 264 -16.08 -9.97 14.98
C HIS A 264 -15.10 -9.59 16.10
N THR A 265 -14.01 -8.91 15.74
CA THR A 265 -12.95 -8.55 16.69
C THR A 265 -12.53 -7.08 16.59
N MET A 266 -12.74 -6.35 17.69
CA MET A 266 -12.37 -4.94 17.81
C MET A 266 -10.87 -4.70 17.74
N ARG A 267 -10.06 -5.74 17.98
CA ARG A 267 -8.59 -5.66 17.91
C ARG A 267 -8.13 -5.10 16.57
N TRP A 268 -8.69 -5.56 15.45
CA TRP A 268 -8.27 -5.11 14.12
C TRP A 268 -8.69 -3.69 13.82
N LEU A 269 -9.83 -3.24 14.36
CA LEU A 269 -10.25 -1.83 14.27
C LEU A 269 -9.30 -0.91 15.03
N HIS A 270 -8.88 -1.28 16.25
CA HIS A 270 -7.90 -0.51 17.01
C HIS A 270 -6.54 -0.42 16.29
N VAL A 271 -6.08 -1.51 15.68
CA VAL A 271 -4.84 -1.50 14.90
C VAL A 271 -4.98 -0.59 13.67
N ALA A 272 -6.12 -0.62 12.97
CA ALA A 272 -6.39 0.30 11.88
C ALA A 272 -6.40 1.77 12.33
N ARG A 273 -7.01 2.07 13.50
CA ARG A 273 -6.97 3.40 14.10
C ARG A 273 -5.54 3.88 14.34
N SER A 274 -4.68 3.02 14.89
CA SER A 274 -3.26 3.34 15.11
C SER A 274 -2.51 3.63 13.81
N ALA A 275 -2.94 3.10 12.66
CA ALA A 275 -2.32 3.37 11.37
C ALA A 275 -2.71 4.73 10.76
N LEU A 276 -3.71 5.43 11.31
CA LEU A 276 -4.16 6.74 10.82
C LEU A 276 -3.13 7.86 11.00
N GLY A 277 -2.13 7.68 11.87
CA GLY A 277 -1.08 8.67 12.11
C GLY A 277 -0.36 9.13 10.84
N VAL A 278 -0.18 8.21 9.89
CA VAL A 278 0.45 8.49 8.59
C VAL A 278 -0.36 9.50 7.76
N PHE A 279 -1.69 9.44 7.81
CA PHE A 279 -2.59 10.36 7.10
C PHE A 279 -2.73 11.73 7.77
N ARG A 280 -2.31 11.86 9.03
CA ARG A 280 -2.31 13.13 9.76
C ARG A 280 -1.02 13.92 9.59
N THR A 281 0.05 13.25 9.21
CA THR A 281 1.41 13.80 9.26
C THR A 281 1.92 14.15 7.88
N ALA A 282 2.64 15.27 7.76
CA ALA A 282 3.28 15.68 6.51
C ALA A 282 4.44 14.74 6.11
N PRO A 283 4.78 14.64 4.82
CA PRO A 283 6.02 13.99 4.38
C PRO A 283 7.26 14.66 5.01
N PRO A 284 8.36 13.94 5.25
CA PRO A 284 8.57 12.54 4.86
C PRO A 284 8.01 11.51 5.85
N THR A 285 7.57 11.95 7.04
CA THR A 285 7.10 11.06 8.11
C THR A 285 5.72 10.48 7.82
N GLY A 286 4.78 11.27 7.33
CA GLY A 286 3.47 10.81 6.85
C GLY A 286 3.29 11.04 5.36
N VAL A 287 2.03 11.12 4.90
CA VAL A 287 1.67 11.26 3.48
C VAL A 287 0.74 12.44 3.20
N ARG A 288 0.43 13.27 4.20
CA ARG A 288 -0.52 14.38 4.06
C ARG A 288 0.12 15.60 3.41
N VAL A 289 -0.44 16.06 2.30
CA VAL A 289 -0.12 17.35 1.68
C VAL A 289 -1.37 18.21 1.71
N THR A 290 -1.34 19.33 2.43
CA THR A 290 -2.45 20.27 2.45
C THR A 290 -2.66 20.88 1.06
N THR A 291 -3.91 21.00 0.64
CA THR A 291 -4.31 21.63 -0.63
C THR A 291 -5.31 22.73 -0.36
N THR A 292 -5.27 23.80 -1.14
CA THR A 292 -6.27 24.88 -1.09
C THR A 292 -6.91 25.04 -2.46
N SER A 293 -8.25 25.12 -2.50
CA SER A 293 -8.99 25.39 -3.73
C SER A 293 -8.82 26.87 -4.16
N PRO A 294 -9.18 27.22 -5.41
CA PRO A 294 -9.31 28.62 -5.82
C PRO A 294 -10.30 29.43 -4.96
N THR A 295 -11.30 28.76 -4.37
CA THR A 295 -12.29 29.36 -3.46
C THR A 295 -11.84 29.42 -2.00
N GLY A 296 -10.58 29.06 -1.71
CA GLY A 296 -10.02 29.08 -0.34
C GLY A 296 -10.30 27.83 0.50
N GLU A 297 -10.97 26.81 -0.06
CA GLU A 297 -11.31 25.59 0.67
C GLU A 297 -10.09 24.70 0.89
N ILE A 298 -9.85 24.35 2.16
CA ILE A 298 -8.72 23.52 2.59
C ILE A 298 -9.09 22.03 2.56
N GLY A 299 -8.26 21.25 1.87
CA GLY A 299 -8.32 19.78 1.82
C GLY A 299 -6.92 19.16 1.95
N ALA A 300 -6.81 17.86 1.66
CA ALA A 300 -5.55 17.13 1.73
C ALA A 300 -5.39 16.12 0.58
N HIS A 301 -4.23 16.11 -0.06
CA HIS A 301 -3.80 15.03 -0.92
C HIS A 301 -2.99 14.01 -0.09
N TYR A 302 -3.21 12.71 -0.31
CA TYR A 302 -2.45 11.64 0.33
C TYR A 302 -1.49 10.98 -0.66
N LEU A 303 -0.20 11.20 -0.43
CA LEU A 303 0.86 10.79 -1.34
C LEU A 303 1.00 9.27 -1.46
N ILE A 304 1.28 8.80 -2.66
CA ILE A 304 1.75 7.43 -2.88
C ILE A 304 3.13 7.18 -2.25
N TYR A 305 4.03 8.16 -2.23
CA TYR A 305 5.37 8.01 -1.65
C TYR A 305 5.63 9.15 -0.68
N SER A 306 5.88 8.82 0.59
CA SER A 306 6.20 9.85 1.59
C SER A 306 7.50 10.59 1.28
N PHE A 307 8.40 10.02 0.48
CA PHE A 307 9.66 10.67 0.08
C PHE A 307 9.54 11.60 -1.15
N ALA A 308 8.40 11.61 -1.85
CA ALA A 308 8.23 12.36 -3.10
C ALA A 308 6.99 13.28 -3.06
N PRO A 309 7.02 14.36 -2.26
CA PRO A 309 5.85 15.24 -2.09
C PRO A 309 5.37 15.94 -3.36
N GLY A 310 6.21 16.07 -4.37
CA GLY A 310 5.84 16.60 -5.69
C GLY A 310 5.07 15.61 -6.58
N GLN A 311 4.99 14.33 -6.21
CA GLN A 311 4.32 13.30 -7.02
C GLN A 311 2.92 13.01 -6.50
N ARG A 312 1.96 13.75 -7.06
CA ARG A 312 0.52 13.61 -6.75
C ARG A 312 -0.12 12.61 -7.70
N VAL A 313 0.01 11.33 -7.37
CA VAL A 313 -0.51 10.22 -8.19
C VAL A 313 -1.99 9.99 -7.88
N TYR A 314 -2.86 10.19 -8.87
CA TYR A 314 -4.31 10.14 -8.68
C TYR A 314 -4.81 8.74 -8.30
N ASN A 315 -4.31 7.68 -8.94
CA ASN A 315 -4.70 6.30 -8.62
C ASN A 315 -4.50 5.97 -7.13
N ALA A 316 -3.32 6.30 -6.62
CA ALA A 316 -2.95 6.02 -5.24
C ALA A 316 -3.72 6.87 -4.24
N PHE A 317 -3.93 8.14 -4.58
CA PHE A 317 -4.71 9.04 -3.76
C PHE A 317 -6.14 8.54 -3.60
N LEU A 318 -6.85 8.23 -4.69
CA LEU A 318 -8.23 7.76 -4.63
C LEU A 318 -8.37 6.42 -3.89
N GLN A 319 -7.45 5.47 -4.07
CA GLN A 319 -7.48 4.22 -3.27
C GLN A 319 -7.24 4.47 -1.78
N SER A 320 -6.41 5.45 -1.43
CA SER A 320 -6.23 5.81 -0.02
C SER A 320 -7.51 6.37 0.61
N LEU A 321 -8.29 7.14 -0.16
CA LEU A 321 -9.60 7.64 0.27
C LEU A 321 -10.65 6.56 0.40
N ILE A 322 -10.67 5.59 -0.53
CA ILE A 322 -11.52 4.41 -0.41
C ILE A 322 -11.23 3.67 0.90
N GLY A 323 -9.95 3.53 1.26
CA GLY A 323 -9.58 2.89 2.52
C GLY A 323 -9.98 3.68 3.77
N LEU A 324 -9.81 5.00 3.75
CA LEU A 324 -10.24 5.88 4.84
C LEU A 324 -11.76 5.88 5.01
N HIS A 325 -12.51 5.92 3.90
CA HIS A 325 -13.97 5.86 3.87
C HIS A 325 -14.48 4.54 4.46
N ASP A 326 -14.00 3.40 3.93
CA ASP A 326 -14.42 2.08 4.38
C ASP A 326 -14.12 1.91 5.88
N TYR A 327 -12.94 2.31 6.35
CA TYR A 327 -12.60 2.24 7.78
C TYR A 327 -13.47 3.18 8.63
N ALA A 328 -13.69 4.43 8.20
CA ALA A 328 -14.53 5.38 8.92
C ALA A 328 -15.95 4.83 9.12
N GLY A 329 -16.56 4.26 8.07
CA GLY A 329 -17.90 3.68 8.14
C GLY A 329 -17.97 2.38 8.96
N ILE A 330 -17.00 1.48 8.81
CA ILE A 330 -16.98 0.20 9.55
C ILE A 330 -16.72 0.41 11.04
N ALA A 331 -15.80 1.31 11.39
CA ALA A 331 -15.39 1.53 12.77
C ALA A 331 -16.17 2.65 13.48
N ASN A 332 -17.04 3.37 12.76
CA ASN A 332 -17.69 4.61 13.22
C ASN A 332 -16.68 5.60 13.83
N ASP A 333 -15.57 5.82 13.10
CA ASP A 333 -14.40 6.53 13.61
C ASP A 333 -14.37 8.00 13.12
N PRO A 334 -14.59 8.99 14.01
CA PRO A 334 -14.68 10.39 13.60
C PRO A 334 -13.35 10.96 13.11
N LEU A 335 -12.21 10.41 13.57
CA LEU A 335 -10.89 10.85 13.08
C LEU A 335 -10.69 10.39 11.63
N ALA A 336 -11.05 9.14 11.33
CA ALA A 336 -10.99 8.65 9.96
C ALA A 336 -11.97 9.38 9.05
N LEU A 337 -13.18 9.68 9.54
CA LEU A 337 -14.16 10.48 8.80
C LEU A 337 -13.60 11.87 8.45
N GLY A 338 -12.98 12.56 9.41
CA GLY A 338 -12.36 13.87 9.16
C GLY A 338 -11.23 13.81 8.14
N LEU A 339 -10.38 12.78 8.21
CA LEU A 339 -9.32 12.55 7.20
C LEU A 339 -9.91 12.27 5.82
N TRP A 340 -10.93 11.43 5.75
CA TRP A 340 -11.64 11.17 4.50
C TRP A 340 -12.24 12.45 3.91
N LEU A 341 -12.92 13.28 4.72
CA LEU A 341 -13.51 14.55 4.29
C LEU A 341 -12.46 15.54 3.78
N ASP A 342 -11.34 15.69 4.49
CA ASP A 342 -10.21 16.51 4.02
C ASP A 342 -9.70 16.02 2.66
N GLY A 343 -9.58 14.70 2.52
CA GLY A 343 -9.21 14.02 1.29
C GLY A 343 -10.18 14.24 0.15
N GLU A 344 -11.47 14.05 0.42
CA GLU A 344 -12.57 14.21 -0.54
C GLU A 344 -12.57 15.62 -1.13
N ARG A 345 -12.38 16.66 -0.31
CA ARG A 345 -12.27 18.05 -0.79
C ARG A 345 -11.21 18.23 -1.87
N ALA A 346 -10.06 17.58 -1.72
CA ALA A 346 -9.03 17.60 -2.75
C ALA A 346 -9.41 16.70 -3.95
N ALA A 347 -9.89 15.48 -3.69
CA ALA A 347 -10.15 14.48 -4.73
C ALA A 347 -11.23 14.88 -5.72
N ARG A 348 -12.33 15.51 -5.30
CA ARG A 348 -13.39 15.92 -6.25
C ARG A 348 -12.91 16.93 -7.29
N ARG A 349 -11.89 17.72 -6.96
CA ARG A 349 -11.24 18.64 -7.91
C ARG A 349 -10.18 17.90 -8.73
N GLU A 350 -9.34 17.11 -8.06
CA GLU A 350 -8.24 16.41 -8.70
C GLU A 350 -8.72 15.35 -9.70
N ILE A 351 -9.87 14.71 -9.47
CA ILE A 351 -10.43 13.71 -10.40
C ILE A 351 -10.89 14.37 -11.71
N VAL A 352 -11.48 15.56 -11.64
CA VAL A 352 -11.84 16.36 -12.81
C VAL A 352 -10.57 16.83 -13.55
N GLN A 353 -9.56 17.28 -12.81
CA GLN A 353 -8.26 17.67 -13.39
C GLN A 353 -7.51 16.48 -14.00
N ALA A 354 -7.81 15.26 -13.59
CA ALA A 354 -7.23 14.07 -14.17
C ALA A 354 -7.81 13.75 -15.55
N ASP A 355 -8.94 14.34 -15.94
CA ASP A 355 -9.51 14.17 -17.29
C ASP A 355 -8.93 15.20 -18.28
N THR A 356 -8.35 14.71 -19.37
CA THR A 356 -7.87 15.55 -20.49
C THR A 356 -8.94 15.82 -21.56
N GLY A 357 -10.17 15.37 -21.35
CA GLY A 357 -11.27 15.36 -22.33
C GLY A 357 -11.21 14.20 -23.34
N SER A 358 -10.22 13.32 -23.21
CA SER A 358 -10.00 12.19 -24.14
C SER A 358 -9.22 11.02 -23.53
N TRP A 359 -8.56 11.24 -22.39
CA TRP A 359 -7.86 10.23 -21.63
C TRP A 359 -7.67 10.69 -20.18
N SER A 360 -7.13 9.83 -19.32
CA SER A 360 -6.79 10.23 -17.95
C SER A 360 -5.30 10.53 -17.79
N LEU A 361 -5.00 11.46 -16.89
CA LEU A 361 -3.68 11.66 -16.31
C LEU A 361 -3.45 10.67 -15.17
N TYR A 362 -2.20 10.23 -15.02
CA TYR A 362 -1.73 9.41 -13.90
C TYR A 362 -1.37 10.28 -12.68
N GLN A 363 -0.79 11.45 -12.99
CA GLN A 363 -0.47 12.56 -12.10
C GLN A 363 -0.49 13.85 -12.95
N PRO A 364 -0.47 15.06 -12.36
CA PRO A 364 -0.42 16.30 -13.14
C PRO A 364 0.64 16.25 -14.24
N GLY A 365 0.22 16.52 -15.48
CA GLY A 365 1.08 16.58 -16.67
C GLY A 365 1.54 15.23 -17.26
N ILE A 366 1.17 14.08 -16.68
CA ILE A 366 1.61 12.76 -17.16
C ILE A 366 0.39 11.90 -17.51
N LEU A 367 0.27 11.49 -18.78
CA LEU A 367 -0.80 10.59 -19.25
C LEU A 367 -0.74 9.22 -18.58
N SER A 368 -1.90 8.63 -18.30
CA SER A 368 -1.99 7.25 -17.83
C SER A 368 -1.66 6.23 -18.92
N SER A 369 -0.98 5.15 -18.54
CA SER A 369 -1.01 3.92 -19.35
C SER A 369 -2.43 3.34 -19.38
N LEU A 370 -2.70 2.38 -20.28
CA LEU A 370 -4.00 1.68 -20.32
C LEU A 370 -4.39 1.10 -18.94
N GLY A 371 -3.44 0.47 -18.25
CA GLY A 371 -3.65 -0.09 -16.93
C GLY A 371 -4.02 0.98 -15.89
N TYR A 372 -3.27 2.08 -15.82
CA TYR A 372 -3.56 3.14 -14.85
C TYR A 372 -4.84 3.90 -15.15
N HIS A 373 -5.18 4.07 -16.42
CA HIS A 373 -6.46 4.66 -16.81
C HIS A 373 -7.63 3.79 -16.34
N THR A 374 -7.55 2.48 -16.63
CA THR A 374 -8.53 1.48 -16.18
C THR A 374 -8.69 1.52 -14.66
N VAL A 375 -7.59 1.52 -13.91
CA VAL A 375 -7.62 1.54 -12.44
C VAL A 375 -8.18 2.85 -11.91
N LEU A 376 -7.85 4.00 -12.51
CA LEU A 376 -8.36 5.29 -12.04
C LEU A 376 -9.87 5.39 -12.23
N ARG A 377 -10.35 4.92 -13.39
CA ARG A 377 -11.78 4.77 -13.70
C ARG A 377 -12.47 3.88 -12.68
N ASP A 378 -11.89 2.72 -12.34
CA ASP A 378 -12.47 1.82 -11.33
C ASP A 378 -12.55 2.47 -9.94
N PHE A 379 -11.53 3.25 -9.56
CA PHE A 379 -11.56 3.98 -8.28
C PHE A 379 -12.59 5.12 -8.28
N ALA A 380 -12.72 5.87 -9.38
CA ALA A 380 -13.75 6.90 -9.52
C ALA A 380 -15.15 6.27 -9.43
N GLN A 381 -15.39 5.15 -10.12
CA GLN A 381 -16.64 4.40 -10.02
C GLN A 381 -16.87 3.90 -8.57
N GLY A 382 -15.82 3.41 -7.91
CA GLY A 382 -15.89 2.94 -6.53
C GLY A 382 -16.26 4.03 -5.52
N LEU A 383 -15.81 5.27 -5.73
CA LEU A 383 -16.18 6.44 -4.92
C LEU A 383 -17.61 6.92 -5.24
N CYS A 384 -17.98 6.98 -6.52
CA CYS A 384 -19.34 7.27 -6.97
C CYS A 384 -20.37 6.35 -6.28
N LEU A 385 -20.11 5.03 -6.26
CA LEU A 385 -21.01 4.06 -5.63
C LEU A 385 -21.10 4.24 -4.11
N ARG A 386 -20.00 4.55 -3.44
CA ARG A 386 -19.97 4.77 -1.98
C ARG A 386 -20.77 6.01 -1.59
N LEU A 387 -20.49 7.13 -2.24
CA LEU A 387 -21.15 8.40 -1.95
C LEU A 387 -22.66 8.35 -2.24
N ASN A 388 -23.08 7.66 -3.31
CA ASN A 388 -24.50 7.43 -3.56
C ASN A 388 -25.16 6.59 -2.46
N ARG A 389 -24.48 5.56 -1.93
CA ARG A 389 -24.99 4.76 -0.81
C ARG A 389 -25.06 5.56 0.48
N ASP A 390 -24.08 6.42 0.75
CA ASP A 390 -24.09 7.26 1.94
C ASP A 390 -25.26 8.24 1.90
N ARG A 391 -25.48 8.90 0.76
CA ARG A 391 -26.66 9.75 0.53
C ARG A 391 -27.96 8.97 0.69
N GLN A 392 -28.06 7.78 0.09
CA GLN A 392 -29.24 6.92 0.22
C GLN A 392 -29.50 6.53 1.69
N ARG A 393 -28.45 6.16 2.44
CA ARG A 393 -28.56 5.82 3.87
C ARG A 393 -29.05 7.01 4.68
N ALA A 394 -28.45 8.19 4.48
CA ALA A 394 -28.87 9.41 5.15
C ALA A 394 -30.34 9.74 4.85
N VAL A 395 -30.78 9.59 3.59
CA VAL A 395 -32.19 9.77 3.22
C VAL A 395 -33.10 8.81 3.98
N LEU A 396 -32.74 7.53 4.09
CA LEU A 396 -33.53 6.54 4.81
C LEU A 396 -33.59 6.86 6.32
N GLU A 397 -32.44 7.14 6.95
CA GLU A 397 -32.36 7.49 8.37
C GLU A 397 -33.16 8.75 8.70
N LEU A 398 -33.08 9.80 7.86
CA LEU A 398 -33.86 11.02 8.05
C LEU A 398 -35.37 10.78 7.89
N ARG A 399 -35.78 9.94 6.93
CA ARG A 399 -37.20 9.59 6.75
C ARG A 399 -37.73 8.83 7.95
N ASP A 400 -36.96 7.89 8.48
CA ASP A 400 -37.33 7.12 9.67
C ASP A 400 -37.50 8.03 10.91
N ILE A 401 -36.71 9.10 11.01
CA ILE A 401 -36.79 10.06 12.13
C ILE A 401 -37.92 11.08 11.93
N THR A 402 -38.09 11.64 10.73
CA THR A 402 -38.93 12.83 10.51
C THR A 402 -40.31 12.53 9.94
N GLY A 403 -40.50 11.39 9.27
CA GLY A 403 -41.72 11.09 8.52
C GLY A 403 -42.00 12.02 7.33
N ASP A 404 -41.12 12.99 7.04
CA ASP A 404 -41.31 14.02 6.02
C ASP A 404 -40.35 13.82 4.82
N PRO A 405 -40.88 13.58 3.60
CA PRO A 405 -40.08 13.51 2.38
C PRO A 405 -39.31 14.81 2.04
N GLY A 406 -39.76 15.98 2.51
CA GLY A 406 -39.20 17.31 2.23
C GLY A 406 -37.95 17.67 3.04
N ALA A 407 -37.78 17.10 4.24
CA ALA A 407 -36.59 17.28 5.10
C ALA A 407 -35.29 16.79 4.43
N VAL A 408 -35.40 15.92 3.43
CA VAL A 408 -34.30 15.24 2.73
C VAL A 408 -33.44 16.19 1.88
N LEU A 409 -34.03 17.20 1.24
CA LEU A 409 -33.31 18.06 0.27
C LEU A 409 -32.32 19.02 0.95
N GLY A 410 -32.60 19.43 2.19
CA GLY A 410 -31.73 20.34 2.94
C GLY A 410 -30.49 19.68 3.56
N ASP A 411 -30.55 18.37 3.87
CA ASP A 411 -29.47 17.68 4.59
C ASP A 411 -28.43 17.02 3.67
N LEU A 412 -28.76 16.79 2.39
CA LEU A 412 -27.81 16.26 1.40
C LEU A 412 -26.60 17.18 1.17
N GLY A 413 -26.71 18.47 1.49
CA GLY A 413 -25.60 19.42 1.46
C GLY A 413 -24.48 19.10 2.46
N ARG A 414 -24.74 18.24 3.47
CA ARG A 414 -23.72 17.77 4.43
C ARG A 414 -22.89 16.60 3.92
N TRP A 415 -23.33 15.95 2.85
CA TRP A 415 -22.65 14.79 2.26
C TRP A 415 -21.96 15.16 0.96
N PRO A 416 -20.69 14.74 0.76
CA PRO A 416 -19.99 15.01 -0.48
C PRO A 416 -20.75 14.56 -1.72
N ASP A 417 -20.53 15.31 -2.79
CA ASP A 417 -21.22 15.10 -4.06
C ASP A 417 -20.59 13.96 -4.87
N PRO A 418 -21.34 12.89 -5.22
CA PRO A 418 -20.83 11.80 -6.02
C PRO A 418 -20.59 12.21 -7.49
N GLU A 419 -21.23 13.28 -7.97
CA GLU A 419 -21.27 13.65 -9.39
C GLU A 419 -19.88 13.73 -10.05
N PRO A 420 -18.87 14.41 -9.48
CA PRO A 420 -17.54 14.48 -10.09
C PRO A 420 -16.92 13.10 -10.35
N TYR A 421 -17.13 12.15 -9.43
CA TYR A 421 -16.62 10.79 -9.56
C TYR A 421 -17.44 9.97 -10.56
N CYS A 422 -18.76 10.11 -10.53
CA CYS A 422 -19.67 9.37 -11.43
C CYS A 422 -19.46 9.79 -12.90
N LEU A 423 -19.42 11.09 -13.17
CA LEU A 423 -19.18 11.63 -14.51
C LEU A 423 -17.81 11.23 -15.03
N THR A 424 -16.75 11.40 -14.23
CA THR A 424 -15.39 11.04 -14.65
C THR A 424 -15.27 9.54 -14.92
N ALA A 425 -15.90 8.68 -14.10
CA ALA A 425 -15.91 7.24 -14.33
C ALA A 425 -16.62 6.86 -15.65
N GLN A 426 -17.71 7.55 -15.99
CA GLN A 426 -18.41 7.37 -17.25
C GLN A 426 -17.55 7.81 -18.43
N GLN A 427 -16.94 8.99 -18.37
CA GLN A 427 -16.05 9.53 -19.40
C GLN A 427 -14.85 8.60 -19.65
N PHE A 428 -14.16 8.17 -18.59
CA PHE A 428 -13.03 7.24 -18.73
C PHE A 428 -13.46 5.89 -19.32
N THR A 429 -14.66 5.43 -18.99
CA THR A 429 -15.23 4.24 -19.63
C THR A 429 -15.43 4.45 -21.13
N GLN A 430 -15.99 5.58 -21.54
CA GLN A 430 -16.15 5.93 -22.95
C GLN A 430 -14.81 6.01 -23.69
N TYR A 431 -13.78 6.61 -23.08
CA TYR A 431 -12.45 6.67 -23.67
C TYR A 431 -11.84 5.28 -23.90
N LEU A 432 -12.01 4.35 -22.94
CA LEU A 432 -11.58 2.96 -23.10
C LEU A 432 -12.29 2.26 -24.25
N TYR A 433 -13.61 2.42 -24.36
CA TYR A 433 -14.38 1.87 -25.47
C TYR A 433 -13.93 2.43 -26.81
N ALA A 434 -13.77 3.76 -26.91
CA ALA A 434 -13.31 4.42 -28.13
C ALA A 434 -11.92 3.89 -28.56
N ARG A 435 -10.98 3.79 -27.61
CA ARG A 435 -9.61 3.32 -27.89
C ARG A 435 -9.55 1.84 -28.26
N ARG A 436 -10.35 0.96 -27.62
CA ARG A 436 -10.41 -0.46 -27.98
C ARG A 436 -11.04 -0.66 -29.34
N ARG A 437 -12.13 0.05 -29.65
CA ARG A 437 -12.74 0.05 -30.99
C ARG A 437 -11.75 0.48 -32.07
N ALA A 438 -11.03 1.58 -31.85
CA ALA A 438 -10.00 2.05 -32.78
C ALA A 438 -8.85 1.02 -32.97
N ALA A 439 -8.58 0.18 -31.97
CA ALA A 439 -7.58 -0.88 -32.03
C ALA A 439 -8.12 -2.24 -32.55
N GLY A 440 -9.38 -2.32 -32.98
CA GLY A 440 -10.01 -3.59 -33.40
C GLY A 440 -10.17 -4.61 -32.26
N LEU A 441 -10.08 -4.17 -31.01
CA LEU A 441 -10.19 -5.03 -29.84
C LEU A 441 -11.65 -5.13 -29.37
N PRO A 442 -12.07 -6.28 -28.82
CA PRO A 442 -13.41 -6.41 -28.26
C PRO A 442 -13.65 -5.43 -27.12
N ALA A 443 -14.93 -5.11 -26.92
CA ALA A 443 -15.40 -4.34 -25.78
C ALA A 443 -14.83 -4.89 -24.44
N PRO A 444 -14.51 -4.03 -23.47
CA PRO A 444 -14.18 -4.51 -22.13
C PRO A 444 -15.35 -5.31 -21.55
N SER A 445 -15.07 -6.48 -20.98
CA SER A 445 -15.98 -7.16 -20.05
C SER A 445 -15.88 -6.47 -18.68
N PHE A 446 -17.02 -6.15 -18.07
CA PHE A 446 -17.10 -5.47 -16.77
C PHE A 446 -17.55 -6.41 -15.65
#